data_AF-A0A2M8BGL3-F1
#
_entry.id   AF-A0A2M8BGL3-F1
#
_cell.length_a   1.000
_cell.length_b   1.000
_cell.length_c   1.000
_cell.angle_alpha   90.00
_cell.angle_beta   90.00
_cell.angle_gamma   90.00
#
_symmetry.space_group_name_H-M   'P 1'
#
loop_
_entity.id
_entity.type
_entity.pdbx_description
1 polymer ?
#
loop_
_entity_poly.entity_id
_entity_poly.type
_entity_poly.pdbx_seq_one_letter_code
_entity_poly.pdbx_strand_id
1 'polypeptide(L)'
;MCQFTCASGYADCTASPGCETALGTPEHCADCNSVCYGGSVCTWGNCLCPSGETWCSSSCVDVNVDNSNCGSCGNTCESGSSCVNGLCTCPAEQTYCANLCVYTEDDPAHCGGCDNACPGSQQCYLGTCGECFWWSQGPDVGPCPPKPFNYPACLCGTSDNLFREGGICQSWTCY
;
A
#
# COMPACT_ATOMS: atom_id res chain seq x y z
N MET A 1 16.92 -35.65 -55.30
CA MET A 1 16.11 -35.87 -54.08
C MET A 1 15.46 -34.54 -53.75
N CYS A 2 14.13 -34.45 -53.72
CA CYS A 2 13.41 -33.25 -53.26
C CYS A 2 13.12 -33.39 -51.77
N GLN A 3 13.40 -32.36 -50.97
CA GLN A 3 13.04 -32.35 -49.55
C GLN A 3 11.79 -31.48 -49.35
N PHE A 4 10.88 -31.95 -48.50
CA PHE A 4 9.75 -31.15 -48.03
C PHE A 4 10.27 -30.16 -46.98
N THR A 5 10.13 -28.87 -47.26
CA THR A 5 10.57 -27.78 -46.38
C THR A 5 9.55 -26.67 -46.46
N CYS A 6 9.15 -26.14 -45.30
CA CYS A 6 8.24 -25.00 -45.25
C CYS A 6 8.97 -23.68 -45.55
N ALA A 7 8.20 -22.70 -46.04
CA ALA A 7 8.68 -21.34 -46.12
C ALA A 7 8.99 -20.78 -44.72
N SER A 8 9.89 -19.80 -44.63
CA SER A 8 10.22 -19.16 -43.36
C SER A 8 8.97 -18.62 -42.66
N GLY A 9 8.83 -18.91 -41.37
CA GLY A 9 7.65 -18.53 -40.60
C GLY A 9 6.47 -19.50 -40.73
N TYR A 10 6.63 -20.65 -41.36
CA TYR A 10 5.61 -21.70 -41.43
C TYR A 10 6.15 -23.06 -40.97
N ALA A 11 5.29 -23.87 -40.38
CA ALA A 11 5.63 -25.23 -39.95
C ALA A 11 4.46 -26.20 -40.13
N ASP A 12 4.80 -27.49 -40.17
CA ASP A 12 3.86 -28.59 -40.05
C ASP A 12 3.65 -28.89 -38.57
N CYS A 13 2.56 -28.39 -38.00
CA CYS A 13 2.25 -28.54 -36.57
C CYS A 13 1.10 -29.50 -36.31
N THR A 14 0.62 -30.19 -37.35
CA THR A 14 -0.49 -31.12 -37.24
C THR A 14 -0.09 -32.52 -37.73
N ALA A 15 -1.02 -33.47 -37.64
CA ALA A 15 -0.82 -34.79 -38.23
C ALA A 15 -1.06 -34.80 -39.75
N SER A 16 -1.62 -33.71 -40.30
CA SER A 16 -1.84 -33.56 -41.73
C SER A 16 -0.58 -32.97 -42.36
N PRO A 17 0.01 -33.61 -43.38
CA PRO A 17 1.23 -33.10 -43.97
C PRO A 17 0.98 -31.75 -44.65
N GLY A 18 1.72 -30.72 -44.25
CA GLY A 18 1.51 -29.37 -44.77
C GLY A 18 2.37 -28.29 -44.12
N CYS A 19 2.20 -27.04 -44.56
CA CYS A 19 2.84 -25.85 -43.99
C CYS A 19 1.76 -24.83 -43.66
N GLU A 20 0.70 -25.27 -43.00
CA GLU A 20 -0.50 -24.49 -42.70
C GLU A 20 -0.35 -23.60 -41.47
N THR A 21 0.61 -23.91 -40.58
CA THR A 21 0.73 -23.22 -39.31
C THR A 21 1.72 -22.07 -39.41
N ALA A 22 1.23 -20.85 -39.17
CA ALA A 22 2.07 -19.66 -39.08
C ALA A 22 2.80 -19.62 -37.74
N LEU A 23 4.13 -19.55 -37.79
CA LEU A 23 5.01 -19.28 -36.67
C LEU A 23 5.09 -17.78 -36.39
N GLY A 24 5.48 -17.42 -35.16
CA GLY A 24 5.52 -16.02 -34.71
C GLY A 24 4.16 -15.52 -34.20
N THR A 25 3.20 -16.42 -33.99
CA THR A 25 1.90 -16.15 -33.38
C THR A 25 1.94 -16.47 -31.87
N PRO A 26 1.01 -15.96 -31.05
CA PRO A 26 0.91 -16.36 -29.65
C PRO A 26 0.71 -17.87 -29.47
N GLU A 27 0.09 -18.56 -30.42
CA GLU A 27 -0.14 -20.01 -30.36
C GLU A 27 1.08 -20.82 -30.82
N HIS A 28 1.95 -20.24 -31.66
CA HIS A 28 3.11 -20.91 -32.24
C HIS A 28 4.31 -19.95 -32.37
N CYS A 29 4.86 -19.48 -31.24
CA CYS A 29 5.74 -18.32 -31.24
C CYS A 29 7.13 -18.58 -31.85
N ALA A 30 7.86 -19.58 -31.37
CA ALA A 30 9.11 -20.05 -31.97
C ALA A 30 8.93 -21.31 -32.82
N ASP A 31 8.03 -22.18 -32.38
CA ASP A 31 7.74 -23.48 -32.95
C ASP A 31 6.27 -23.87 -32.70
N CYS A 32 5.90 -25.07 -33.11
CA CYS A 32 4.54 -25.59 -32.99
C CYS A 32 3.96 -25.67 -31.58
N ASN A 33 4.80 -25.70 -30.53
CA ASN A 33 4.34 -25.85 -29.15
C ASN A 33 4.71 -24.65 -28.26
N SER A 34 5.31 -23.62 -28.84
CA SER A 34 5.71 -22.39 -28.15
C SER A 34 4.53 -21.45 -27.98
N VAL A 35 3.58 -21.82 -27.13
CA VAL A 35 2.41 -21.00 -26.84
C VAL A 35 2.76 -19.93 -25.78
N CYS A 36 2.40 -18.69 -26.05
CA CYS A 36 2.47 -17.58 -25.11
C CYS A 36 1.22 -17.57 -24.22
N TYR A 37 1.43 -17.59 -22.90
CA TYR A 37 0.37 -17.58 -21.90
C TYR A 37 0.43 -16.30 -21.06
N GLY A 38 -0.58 -16.09 -20.22
CA GLY A 38 -0.50 -15.06 -19.19
C GLY A 38 -0.45 -13.63 -19.73
N GLY A 39 -0.99 -13.38 -20.93
CA GLY A 39 -0.95 -12.05 -21.56
C GLY A 39 0.38 -11.71 -22.25
N SER A 40 1.36 -12.62 -22.27
CA SER A 40 2.58 -12.43 -23.05
C SER A 40 2.30 -12.44 -24.56
N VAL A 41 3.10 -11.68 -25.31
CA VAL A 41 3.00 -11.53 -26.76
C VAL A 41 4.22 -12.13 -27.44
N CYS A 42 4.00 -12.75 -28.61
CA CYS A 42 5.11 -13.27 -29.39
C CYS A 42 5.88 -12.14 -30.08
N THR A 43 7.13 -11.94 -29.67
CA THR A 43 8.04 -10.93 -30.24
C THR A 43 9.34 -11.60 -30.62
N TRP A 44 9.67 -11.60 -31.93
CA TRP A 44 10.88 -12.24 -32.47
C TRP A 44 11.08 -13.69 -32.01
N GLY A 45 9.99 -14.48 -31.99
CA GLY A 45 10.04 -15.88 -31.57
C GLY A 45 10.18 -16.07 -30.07
N ASN A 46 9.96 -15.05 -29.24
CA ASN A 46 9.97 -15.16 -27.79
C ASN A 46 8.66 -14.64 -27.21
N CYS A 47 8.10 -15.33 -26.22
CA CYS A 47 6.97 -14.83 -25.46
C CYS A 47 7.48 -13.81 -24.45
N LEU A 48 7.16 -12.54 -24.67
CA LEU A 48 7.59 -11.42 -23.84
C LEU A 48 6.36 -10.68 -23.33
N CYS A 49 6.47 -10.05 -22.16
CA CYS A 49 5.40 -9.17 -21.72
C CYS A 49 5.27 -7.92 -22.58
N PRO A 50 4.05 -7.38 -22.70
CA PRO A 50 3.85 -6.04 -23.25
C PRO A 50 4.77 -5.01 -22.59
N SER A 51 5.09 -3.95 -23.33
CA SER A 51 5.91 -2.86 -22.79
C SER A 51 5.26 -2.27 -21.54
N GLY A 52 6.03 -2.18 -20.46
CA GLY A 52 5.56 -1.67 -19.16
C GLY A 52 5.11 -2.76 -18.19
N GLU A 53 4.94 -4.00 -18.64
CA GLU A 53 4.59 -5.13 -17.80
C GLU A 53 5.79 -6.05 -17.52
N THR A 54 5.73 -6.76 -16.40
CA THR A 54 6.74 -7.72 -15.95
C THR A 54 6.14 -9.11 -15.86
N TRP A 55 6.89 -10.14 -16.24
CA TRP A 55 6.45 -11.53 -16.10
C TRP A 55 6.49 -11.95 -14.62
N CYS A 56 5.31 -12.01 -13.99
CA CYS A 56 5.14 -12.42 -12.60
C CYS A 56 4.49 -13.80 -12.54
N SER A 57 5.32 -14.83 -12.32
CA SER A 57 4.98 -16.25 -12.19
C SER A 57 4.28 -16.86 -13.42
N SER A 58 3.06 -16.44 -13.70
CA SER A 58 2.19 -16.99 -14.76
C SER A 58 1.53 -15.94 -15.63
N SER A 59 1.71 -14.65 -15.34
CA SER A 59 1.13 -13.57 -16.13
C SER A 59 2.01 -12.33 -16.19
N CYS A 60 1.82 -11.56 -17.24
CA CYS A 60 2.32 -10.20 -17.35
C CYS A 60 1.50 -9.29 -16.44
N VAL A 61 2.20 -8.49 -15.65
CA VAL A 61 1.62 -7.63 -14.63
C VAL A 61 2.29 -6.27 -14.71
N ASP A 62 1.49 -5.20 -14.67
CA ASP A 62 2.01 -3.85 -14.47
C ASP A 62 2.31 -3.64 -12.98
N VAL A 63 3.58 -3.86 -12.63
CA VAL A 63 4.09 -3.70 -11.26
C VAL A 63 3.97 -2.26 -10.74
N ASN A 64 3.62 -1.28 -11.58
CA ASN A 64 3.49 0.11 -11.12
C ASN A 64 2.13 0.40 -10.46
N VAL A 65 1.14 -0.46 -10.68
CA VAL A 65 -0.25 -0.26 -10.23
C VAL A 65 -0.87 -1.51 -9.63
N ASP A 66 -0.29 -2.70 -9.86
CA ASP A 66 -0.78 -3.94 -9.28
C ASP A 66 -0.45 -4.03 -7.79
N ASN A 67 -1.48 -4.09 -6.97
CA ASN A 67 -1.34 -4.08 -5.51
C ASN A 67 -0.71 -5.36 -4.94
N SER A 68 -0.70 -6.47 -5.68
CA SER A 68 -0.07 -7.74 -5.29
C SER A 68 1.37 -7.90 -5.81
N ASN A 69 1.82 -6.99 -6.69
CA ASN A 69 3.11 -7.05 -7.37
C ASN A 69 3.79 -5.68 -7.47
N CYS A 70 3.61 -4.82 -6.47
CA CYS A 70 4.00 -3.43 -6.53
C CYS A 70 5.52 -3.23 -6.56
N GLY A 71 6.05 -2.63 -7.63
CA GLY A 71 7.47 -2.44 -7.89
C GLY A 71 8.23 -3.72 -8.27
N SER A 72 7.75 -4.89 -7.84
CA SER A 72 8.31 -6.20 -8.19
C SER A 72 7.30 -7.33 -7.95
N CYS A 73 7.45 -8.43 -8.68
CA CYS A 73 6.58 -9.60 -8.54
C CYS A 73 6.53 -10.12 -7.10
N GLY A 74 5.31 -10.36 -6.59
CA GLY A 74 5.07 -10.84 -5.23
C GLY A 74 5.19 -9.80 -4.12
N ASN A 75 5.56 -8.55 -4.42
CA ASN A 75 5.56 -7.48 -3.43
C ASN A 75 4.14 -6.93 -3.25
N THR A 76 3.44 -7.42 -2.23
CA THR A 76 2.05 -7.03 -1.98
C THR A 76 1.99 -5.80 -1.06
N CYS A 77 1.24 -4.78 -1.48
CA CYS A 77 0.89 -3.64 -0.64
C CYS A 77 -0.22 -4.06 0.33
N GLU A 78 0.14 -4.30 1.59
CA GLU A 78 -0.79 -4.74 2.62
C GLU A 78 -1.60 -3.59 3.23
N SER A 79 -2.62 -3.95 4.02
CA SER A 79 -3.21 -3.09 5.05
C SER A 79 -3.64 -1.67 4.61
N GLY A 80 -4.55 -1.59 3.64
CA GLY A 80 -5.15 -0.32 3.22
C GLY A 80 -4.24 0.61 2.41
N SER A 81 -3.01 0.18 2.11
CA SER A 81 -2.13 0.84 1.14
C SER A 81 -2.55 0.52 -0.30
N SER A 82 -2.06 1.32 -1.25
CA SER A 82 -2.28 1.15 -2.68
C SER A 82 -0.96 1.22 -3.44
N CYS A 83 -0.83 0.48 -4.54
CA CYS A 83 0.33 0.61 -5.40
C CYS A 83 0.23 1.84 -6.30
N VAL A 84 1.20 2.76 -6.18
CA VAL A 84 1.28 3.97 -7.00
C VAL A 84 2.72 4.14 -7.48
N ASN A 85 2.91 4.09 -8.80
CA ASN A 85 4.22 4.19 -9.45
C ASN A 85 5.25 3.19 -8.89
N GLY A 86 4.80 1.96 -8.62
CA GLY A 86 5.66 0.88 -8.12
C GLY A 86 6.04 0.98 -6.65
N LEU A 87 5.36 1.86 -5.90
CA LEU A 87 5.56 2.04 -4.47
C LEU A 87 4.22 1.87 -3.74
N CYS A 88 4.23 1.09 -2.66
CA CYS A 88 3.10 1.03 -1.75
C CYS A 88 2.97 2.37 -1.03
N THR A 89 1.82 3.01 -1.20
CA THR A 89 1.51 4.32 -0.62
C THR A 89 0.29 4.22 0.27
N CYS A 90 0.28 5.00 1.35
CA CYS A 90 -0.84 5.06 2.27
C CYS A 90 -1.83 6.16 1.89
N PRO A 91 -3.07 6.08 2.39
CA PRO A 91 -3.99 7.23 2.37
C PRO A 91 -3.34 8.45 3.01
N ALA A 92 -3.90 9.64 2.71
CA ALA A 92 -3.42 10.89 3.30
C ALA A 92 -3.33 10.79 4.84
N GLU A 93 -2.33 11.48 5.41
CA GLU A 93 -2.04 11.55 6.85
C GLU A 93 -1.53 10.26 7.49
N GLN A 94 -1.40 9.16 6.74
CA GLN A 94 -0.75 7.93 7.21
C GLN A 94 0.65 7.77 6.62
N THR A 95 1.53 7.16 7.40
CA THR A 95 2.87 6.79 6.97
C THR A 95 2.93 5.29 6.70
N TYR A 96 3.59 4.89 5.63
CA TYR A 96 3.82 3.48 5.31
C TYR A 96 5.02 2.95 6.10
N CYS A 97 4.75 2.11 7.10
CA CYS A 97 5.75 1.51 7.98
C CYS A 97 5.76 0.00 7.78
N ALA A 98 6.79 -0.49 7.07
CA ALA A 98 7.13 -1.91 6.92
C ALA A 98 5.97 -2.86 6.54
N ASN A 99 4.96 -2.38 5.79
CA ASN A 99 3.72 -3.05 5.32
C ASN A 99 2.42 -2.61 6.01
N LEU A 100 2.45 -1.66 6.93
CA LEU A 100 1.25 -1.11 7.55
C LEU A 100 1.16 0.39 7.33
N CYS A 101 -0.04 0.86 7.00
CA CYS A 101 -0.36 2.28 7.10
C CYS A 101 -0.70 2.63 8.53
N VAL A 102 0.09 3.51 9.12
CA VAL A 102 -0.05 3.92 10.52
C VAL A 102 -0.13 5.44 10.63
N TYR A 103 -0.92 5.88 11.60
CA TYR A 103 -0.97 7.28 12.00
C TYR A 103 0.17 7.55 12.98
N THR A 104 1.27 8.07 12.46
CA THR A 104 2.45 8.35 13.29
C THR A 104 2.19 9.41 14.35
N GLU A 105 1.10 10.18 14.24
CA GLU A 105 0.73 11.20 15.21
C GLU A 105 0.11 10.66 16.50
N ASP A 106 -0.43 9.43 16.49
CA ASP A 106 -1.14 8.85 17.64
C ASP A 106 -0.88 7.35 17.88
N ASP A 107 -0.18 6.64 16.99
CA ASP A 107 0.21 5.26 17.20
C ASP A 107 1.41 5.16 18.18
N PRO A 108 1.24 4.58 19.38
CA PRO A 108 2.34 4.41 20.34
C PRO A 108 3.46 3.49 19.86
N ALA A 109 3.24 2.63 18.86
CA ALA A 109 4.26 1.78 18.27
C ALA A 109 5.06 2.48 17.15
N HIS A 110 4.54 3.57 16.59
CA HIS A 110 5.10 4.28 15.43
C HIS A 110 5.09 5.81 15.62
N CYS A 111 5.39 6.28 16.83
CA CYS A 111 5.15 7.66 17.20
C CYS A 111 6.17 8.63 16.58
N GLY A 112 5.71 9.55 15.74
CA GLY A 112 6.57 10.49 15.00
C GLY A 112 7.38 9.85 13.86
N GLY A 113 7.24 8.54 13.64
CA GLY A 113 7.94 7.80 12.61
C GLY A 113 7.83 6.29 12.77
N CYS A 114 8.18 5.57 11.71
CA CYS A 114 8.16 4.10 11.71
C CYS A 114 9.10 3.51 12.78
N ASP A 115 8.65 2.42 13.41
CA ASP A 115 9.35 1.68 14.46
C ASP A 115 9.79 2.54 15.67
N ASN A 116 9.18 3.71 15.87
CA ASN A 116 9.47 4.60 16.98
C ASN A 116 8.47 4.39 18.13
N ALA A 117 8.57 3.22 18.76
CA ALA A 117 7.68 2.88 19.86
C ALA A 117 7.98 3.73 21.12
N CYS A 118 6.92 4.24 21.75
CA CYS A 118 7.06 5.03 22.96
C CYS A 118 7.56 4.18 24.14
N PRO A 119 8.55 4.67 24.91
CA PRO A 119 9.10 3.92 26.03
C PRO A 119 8.08 3.81 27.18
N GLY A 120 7.97 2.61 27.75
CA GLY A 120 7.06 2.34 28.86
C GLY A 120 5.58 2.39 28.45
N SER A 121 4.74 3.03 29.26
CA SER A 121 3.30 3.21 29.01
C SER A 121 2.95 4.59 28.43
N GLN A 122 3.94 5.27 27.85
CA GLN A 122 3.74 6.58 27.24
C GLN A 122 2.79 6.49 26.05
N GLN A 123 2.04 7.56 25.84
CA GLN A 123 1.13 7.70 24.71
C GLN A 123 1.84 8.46 23.60
N CYS A 124 1.39 8.26 22.36
CA CYS A 124 1.79 9.10 21.24
C CYS A 124 0.83 10.27 21.11
N TYR A 125 1.36 11.49 21.08
CA TYR A 125 0.57 12.70 20.86
C TYR A 125 1.29 13.65 19.92
N LEU A 126 0.65 13.96 18.79
CA LEU A 126 1.22 14.82 17.73
C LEU A 126 2.63 14.35 17.30
N GLY A 127 2.84 13.04 17.28
CA GLY A 127 4.12 12.43 16.91
C GLY A 127 5.22 12.53 17.96
N THR A 128 4.87 12.85 19.21
CA THR A 128 5.81 12.87 20.34
C THR A 128 5.36 11.93 21.45
N CYS A 129 6.28 11.11 21.94
CA CYS A 129 6.04 10.26 23.09
C CYS A 129 6.03 11.08 24.38
N GLY A 130 5.01 10.87 25.19
CA GLY A 130 4.90 11.53 26.48
C GLY A 130 3.78 10.95 27.33
N GLU A 131 3.67 11.47 28.53
CA GLU A 131 2.48 11.22 29.33
C GLU A 131 1.36 12.14 28.83
N CYS A 132 0.15 11.61 28.69
CA CYS A 132 -1.01 12.37 28.23
C CYS A 132 -1.45 13.31 29.36
N PHE A 133 -0.92 14.53 29.40
CA PHE A 133 -1.29 15.54 30.38
C PHE A 133 -2.60 16.24 30.01
N TRP A 134 -3.72 15.50 29.98
CA TRP A 134 -4.99 16.16 30.27
C TRP A 134 -4.98 16.39 31.78
N TRP A 135 -4.77 17.67 32.13
CA TRP A 135 -4.68 18.29 33.45
C TRP A 135 -3.82 17.57 34.50
N SER A 136 -2.65 18.10 34.79
CA SER A 136 -1.72 17.46 35.70
C SER A 136 -2.13 17.41 37.17
N GLN A 137 -3.32 17.86 37.63
CA GLN A 137 -3.81 17.67 39.03
C GLN A 137 -5.34 17.66 39.26
N GLY A 138 -6.05 16.58 38.91
CA GLY A 138 -7.29 16.25 39.64
C GLY A 138 -8.16 15.10 39.08
N PRO A 139 -9.44 14.98 39.50
CA PRO A 139 -10.26 13.76 39.42
C PRO A 139 -10.49 13.05 38.07
N ASP A 140 -10.15 13.65 36.93
CA ASP A 140 -10.45 13.14 35.59
C ASP A 140 -9.15 12.64 34.91
N VAL A 141 -8.36 11.87 35.65
CA VAL A 141 -7.22 11.12 35.08
C VAL A 141 -7.77 9.93 34.30
N GLY A 142 -7.97 10.11 33.00
CA GLY A 142 -8.54 9.11 32.10
C GLY A 142 -7.70 8.88 30.82
N PRO A 143 -8.00 7.83 30.03
CA PRO A 143 -7.37 7.62 28.73
C PRO A 143 -7.57 8.84 27.82
N CYS A 144 -6.61 9.11 26.93
CA CYS A 144 -6.69 10.28 26.04
C CYS A 144 -8.03 10.29 25.27
N PRO A 145 -8.66 11.47 25.08
CA PRO A 145 -9.90 11.54 24.32
C PRO A 145 -9.69 11.01 22.88
N PRO A 146 -10.61 10.20 22.33
CA PRO A 146 -10.51 9.73 20.96
C PRO A 146 -10.67 10.90 19.97
N LYS A 147 -9.85 10.90 18.91
CA LYS A 147 -9.99 11.82 17.77
C LYS A 147 -11.32 11.60 17.02
N PRO A 148 -11.95 12.63 16.41
CA PRO A 148 -11.54 14.03 16.32
C PRO A 148 -11.91 14.83 17.58
N PHE A 149 -10.99 15.69 18.05
CA PHE A 149 -11.21 16.58 19.18
C PHE A 149 -12.23 17.67 18.82
N ASN A 150 -13.52 17.31 18.83
CA ASN A 150 -14.61 18.28 18.71
C ASN A 150 -15.09 18.70 20.11
N TYR A 151 -14.15 18.98 21.01
CA TYR A 151 -14.46 19.62 22.27
C TYR A 151 -14.27 21.13 22.06
N PRO A 152 -15.29 21.96 22.28
CA PRO A 152 -15.07 23.40 22.37
C PRO A 152 -14.01 23.59 23.45
N ALA A 153 -12.99 24.41 23.16
CA ALA A 153 -11.97 24.74 24.15
C ALA A 153 -12.68 25.31 25.38
N CYS A 154 -12.86 24.50 26.42
CA CYS A 154 -13.40 24.94 27.70
C CYS A 154 -12.34 25.84 28.34
N LEU A 155 -12.35 27.12 27.97
CA LEU A 155 -11.58 28.16 28.65
C LEU A 155 -12.23 28.36 30.02
N CYS A 156 -11.48 28.15 31.12
CA CYS A 156 -11.96 28.61 32.42
C CYS A 156 -12.04 30.14 32.34
N GLY A 157 -13.27 30.67 32.40
CA GLY A 157 -13.62 32.02 31.95
C GLY A 157 -12.75 33.12 32.59
N THR A 158 -12.31 34.07 31.78
CA THR A 158 -11.49 35.22 32.20
C THR A 158 -12.30 36.40 32.73
N SER A 159 -13.57 36.23 33.08
CA SER A 159 -14.41 37.32 33.58
C SER A 159 -15.02 37.01 34.94
N ASP A 160 -14.41 37.64 35.94
CA ASP A 160 -14.98 38.15 37.19
C ASP A 160 -15.62 37.15 38.19
N ASN A 161 -14.88 36.95 39.29
CA ASN A 161 -15.39 36.62 40.63
C ASN A 161 -16.01 35.24 40.88
N LEU A 162 -15.24 34.16 40.64
CA LEU A 162 -15.46 32.89 41.34
C LEU A 162 -14.16 32.45 42.04
N PHE A 163 -14.28 32.30 43.35
CA PHE A 163 -13.20 32.21 44.32
C PHE A 163 -12.22 31.08 44.03
N ARG A 164 -10.91 31.41 44.00
CA ARG A 164 -9.84 30.43 44.19
C ARG A 164 -9.76 30.10 45.68
N GLU A 165 -10.42 29.04 46.10
CA GLU A 165 -9.94 28.22 47.21
C GLU A 165 -9.77 26.79 46.68
N GLY A 166 -8.56 26.25 46.79
CA GLY A 166 -8.26 24.85 46.43
C GLY A 166 -8.11 24.51 44.94
N GLY A 167 -8.22 25.47 44.01
CA GLY A 167 -7.84 25.24 42.60
C GLY A 167 -8.85 24.47 41.73
N ILE A 168 -10.14 24.47 42.08
CA ILE A 168 -11.20 23.77 41.33
C ILE A 168 -12.12 24.79 40.64
N CYS A 169 -12.27 24.75 39.31
CA CYS A 169 -13.27 25.56 38.59
C CYS A 169 -14.68 24.99 38.90
N GLN A 170 -15.59 25.79 39.48
CA GLN A 170 -16.89 25.31 39.99
C GLN A 170 -18.07 25.42 39.01
N SER A 171 -17.88 26.05 37.84
CA SER A 171 -18.91 26.07 36.80
C SER A 171 -18.30 26.22 35.41
N TRP A 172 -18.74 25.38 34.49
CA TRP A 172 -18.36 25.41 33.09
C TRP A 172 -19.46 26.13 32.29
N THR A 173 -19.09 27.07 31.44
CA THR A 173 -19.99 27.61 30.41
C THR A 173 -19.40 27.22 29.07
N CYS A 174 -20.09 26.34 28.35
CA CYS A 174 -19.74 25.99 26.97
C CYS A 174 -20.26 27.10 26.05
N TYR A 175 -19.39 27.65 25.21
CA TYR A 175 -19.77 28.52 24.10
C TYR A 175 -19.84 27.73 22.80
#